data_AF-A0A5A5R743-F1
#
_entry.id   AF-A0A5A5R743-F1
#
_cell.length_a   1.000
_cell.length_b   1.000
_cell.length_c   1.000
_cell.angle_alpha   90.00
_cell.angle_beta   90.00
_cell.angle_gamma   90.00
#
_symmetry.space_group_name_H-M   'P 1'
#
loop_
_entity.id
_entity.type
_entity.pdbx_description
1 polymer ?
#
loop_
_entity_poly.entity_id
_entity_poly.type
_entity_poly.pdbx_seq_one_letter_code
_entity_poly.pdbx_strand_id
1 'polypeptide(L)' 'MIEGRFGTKGQIYFDIDLVGDDGLILPAEVMLDTGFTEFLAINSGSSGIVMQIINLK' A
#
# COMPACT_ATOMS: atom_id res chain seq x y z
N MET A 1 14.44 -1.55 10.12
CA MET A 1 14.86 -0.78 8.92
C MET A 1 13.98 -1.28 7.79
N ILE A 2 13.28 -0.40 7.10
CA ILE A 2 12.41 -0.79 5.96
C ILE A 2 13.26 -0.62 4.69
N GLU A 3 13.34 -1.68 3.90
CA GLU A 3 14.02 -1.67 2.60
C GLU A 3 13.00 -1.44 1.48
N GLY A 4 13.44 -0.80 0.40
CA GLY A 4 12.55 -0.41 -0.69
C GLY A 4 13.33 0.09 -1.90
N ARG A 5 12.60 0.53 -2.92
CA ARG A 5 13.16 1.02 -4.19
C ARG A 5 12.60 2.39 -4.57
N PHE A 6 13.40 3.15 -5.31
CA PHE A 6 12.94 4.38 -5.93
C PHE A 6 12.27 4.11 -7.29
N GLY A 7 11.16 4.79 -7.55
CA GLY A 7 10.52 4.87 -8.85
C GLY A 7 11.18 5.89 -9.78
N THR A 8 10.78 5.89 -11.05
CA THR A 8 11.35 6.76 -12.09
C THR A 8 11.07 8.25 -11.90
N LYS A 9 10.12 8.60 -11.02
CA LYS A 9 9.83 10.00 -10.65
C LYS A 9 10.12 10.28 -9.17
N GLY A 10 10.96 9.48 -8.53
CA GLY A 10 11.34 9.66 -7.12
C GLY A 10 10.31 9.15 -6.12
N GLN A 11 9.34 8.35 -6.54
CA GLN A 11 8.46 7.65 -5.61
C GLN A 11 9.25 6.63 -4.78
N ILE A 12 8.84 6.38 -3.55
CA ILE A 12 9.42 5.33 -2.70
C ILE A 12 8.43 4.17 -2.66
N TYR A 13 8.88 2.98 -3.06
CA TYR A 13 8.11 1.75 -2.97
C TYR A 13 8.73 0.82 -1.93
N PHE A 14 7.91 0.14 -1.15
CA PHE A 14 8.34 -0.85 -0.17
C PHE A 14 7.27 -1.92 0.02
N ASP A 15 7.68 -3.09 0.47
CA ASP A 15 6.77 -4.21 0.72
C ASP A 15 6.21 -4.16 2.15
N ILE A 16 4.94 -4.52 2.29
CA ILE A 16 4.26 -4.72 3.58
C ILE A 16 3.43 -6.00 3.55
N ASP A 17 3.10 -6.51 4.73
CA ASP A 17 2.11 -7.55 4.91
C ASP A 17 0.81 -6.94 5.47
N LEU A 18 -0.30 -7.14 4.76
CA LEU A 18 -1.64 -6.86 5.28
C LEU A 18 -2.12 -8.07 6.09
N VAL A 19 -2.40 -7.87 7.36
CA VAL A 19 -2.85 -8.93 8.26
C VAL A 19 -4.34 -8.75 8.57
N GLY A 20 -5.16 -9.69 8.11
CA GLY A 20 -6.59 -9.78 8.42
C GLY A 20 -6.83 -10.25 9.85
N ASP A 21 -8.02 -9.95 10.38
CA ASP A 21 -8.45 -10.40 11.72
C ASP A 21 -8.69 -11.92 11.80
N ASP A 22 -8.86 -12.57 10.64
CA ASP A 22 -8.89 -14.01 10.43
C ASP A 22 -7.50 -14.66 10.34
N GLY A 23 -6.42 -13.85 10.43
CA GLY A 23 -5.04 -14.29 10.29
C GLY A 23 -4.58 -14.44 8.84
N LEU A 24 -5.37 -14.01 7.85
CA LEU A 24 -4.94 -13.95 6.46
C LEU A 24 -3.79 -12.94 6.31
N ILE A 25 -2.69 -13.36 5.66
CA ILE A 25 -1.55 -12.49 5.36
C ILE A 25 -1.48 -12.27 3.85
N LEU A 26 -1.54 -11.01 3.42
CA LEU A 26 -1.43 -10.61 2.03
C LEU A 26 -0.21 -9.69 1.83
N PRO A 27 0.88 -10.17 1.23
CA PRO A 27 2.02 -9.33 0.90
C PRO A 27 1.67 -8.37 -0.23
N ALA A 28 2.08 -7.11 -0.12
CA ALA A 28 1.81 -6.08 -1.11
C ALA A 28 2.94 -5.04 -1.20
N GLU A 29 3.26 -4.61 -2.43
CA GLU A 29 4.11 -3.45 -2.67
C GLU A 29 3.27 -2.18 -2.60
N VAL A 30 3.72 -1.21 -1.80
CA VAL A 30 3.02 0.06 -1.59
C VAL A 30 3.91 1.24 -1.93
N MET A 31 3.28 2.36 -2.31
CA MET A 31 3.96 3.61 -2.59
C MET A 31 3.84 4.56 -1.39
N LEU A 32 4.96 5.11 -0.91
CA LEU A 32 4.95 6.17 0.10
C LEU A 32 4.48 7.48 -0.54
N ASP A 33 3.22 7.83 -0.30
CA ASP A 33 2.67 9.12 -0.71
C ASP A 33 2.85 10.15 0.42
N THR A 34 3.89 10.98 0.32
CA THR A 34 4.16 12.07 1.29
C THR A 34 3.32 13.32 1.03
N GLY A 35 2.51 13.32 -0.04
CA GLY A 35 1.62 14.42 -0.41
C GLY A 35 0.19 14.26 0.09
N PHE A 36 -0.12 13.21 0.88
CA PHE A 36 -1.49 12.80 1.17
C PHE A 36 -1.91 12.86 2.64
N THR A 37 -3.13 13.35 2.82
CA THR A 37 -3.86 13.59 4.07
C THR A 37 -4.80 12.41 4.36
N GLU A 38 -4.30 11.25 4.82
CA GLU A 38 -5.08 10.08 5.31
C GLU A 38 -5.37 8.91 4.33
N PHE A 39 -4.65 8.71 3.22
CA PHE A 39 -4.91 7.56 2.33
C PHE A 39 -3.63 6.84 1.86
N LEU A 40 -3.70 5.51 1.70
CA LEU A 40 -2.63 4.64 1.18
C LEU A 40 -3.12 3.93 -0.10
N ALA A 41 -2.36 4.03 -1.19
CA ALA A 41 -2.66 3.34 -2.45
C ALA A 41 -1.77 2.09 -2.60
N ILE A 42 -2.41 0.94 -2.83
CA ILE A 42 -1.75 -0.36 -3.01
C ILE A 42 -2.05 -0.87 -4.42
N ASN A 43 -1.04 -1.35 -5.14
CA ASN A 43 -1.19 -1.91 -6.49
C ASN A 43 -0.93 -3.42 -6.49
N SER A 44 -1.99 -4.22 -6.42
CA SER A 44 -1.92 -5.66 -6.67
C SER A 44 -2.45 -5.96 -8.08
N GLY A 45 -1.56 -6.29 -9.02
CA GLY A 45 -1.92 -6.59 -10.39
C GLY A 45 -2.77 -7.85 -10.55
N SER A 46 -3.94 -7.72 -11.18
CA SER A 46 -4.68 -8.71 -12.00
C SER A 46 -6.16 -8.30 -12.20
N SER A 47 -6.73 -7.52 -11.28
CA SER A 47 -7.96 -6.76 -11.47
C SER A 47 -7.95 -5.69 -10.41
N GLY A 48 -8.02 -4.42 -10.83
CA GLY A 48 -7.88 -3.28 -9.93
C GLY A 48 -8.93 -3.32 -8.84
N ILE A 49 -8.53 -3.77 -7.65
CA ILE A 49 -9.28 -3.52 -6.42
C ILE A 49 -8.79 -2.17 -5.92
N VAL A 50 -9.62 -1.14 -6.11
CA VAL A 50 -9.46 0.12 -5.37
C VAL A 50 -10.01 -0.15 -3.97
N MET A 51 -9.14 -0.48 -3.02
CA MET A 51 -9.55 -0.48 -1.61
C MET A 51 -9.58 0.98 -1.13
N GLN A 52 -10.74 1.61 -1.26
CA GLN A 52 -11.02 2.86 -0.56
C GLN A 52 -11.17 2.51 0.92
N ILE A 53 -10.21 2.88 1.77
CA ILE A 53 -10.46 2.91 3.22
C ILE A 53 -11.45 4.06 3.43
N ILE A 54 -12.74 3.71 3.44
CA ILE A 54 -13.80 4.63 3.84
C ILE A 54 -13.61 4.83 5.33
N ASN A 55 -13.28 6.07 5.71
CA ASN A 55 -13.21 6.51 7.09
C ASN A 55 -14.58 6.21 7.75
N LEU A 56 -14.66 5.12 8.53
CA LEU A 56 -15.80 4.85 9.39
C LEU A 56 -15.71 5.83 10.55
N LYS A 57 -16.43 6.95 10.42
CA LYS A 57 -16.91 7.67 11.60
C LYS A 57 -17.95 6.83 12.32
#